data_AF-A0A7C4JHW9-F1
#
_entry.id   AF-A0A7C4JHW9-F1
#
_cell.length_a   1.000
_cell.length_b   1.000
_cell.length_c   1.000
_cell.angle_alpha   90.00
_cell.angle_beta   90.00
_cell.angle_gamma   90.00
#
_symmetry.space_group_name_H-M   'P 1'
#
loop_
_entity.id
_entity.type
_entity.pdbx_description
1 polymer ?
#
loop_
_entity_poly.entity_id
_entity_poly.type
_entity_poly.pdbx_seq_one_letter_code
_entity_poly.pdbx_strand_id
1 'polypeptide(L)'
;MRVLAVNWDLTAQGFVGDEFASAESFASFDAVILDPGPLPELWLPWAELTPDGTHVVRPGRDFGLARALLNLFHARQKELEDLLFRGGGILVVRVRPAGEELLLQGDPPRRLDRYAFLPRASLVRGPYHLSLPQGLRFLP
;
A
#
# COMPACT_ATOMS: atom_id res chain seq x y z
N MET A 1 -22.22 7.21 1.07
CA MET A 1 -21.01 6.60 0.50
C MET A 1 -19.84 7.53 0.77
N ARG A 2 -18.90 7.15 1.64
CA ARG A 2 -17.66 7.88 1.92
C ARG A 2 -16.53 7.25 1.11
N VAL A 3 -15.87 8.04 0.28
CA VAL A 3 -14.73 7.58 -0.54
C VAL A 3 -13.47 8.32 -0.11
N LEU A 4 -12.40 7.58 0.15
CA LEU A 4 -11.09 8.14 0.46
C LEU A 4 -10.21 8.13 -0.80
N ALA A 5 -9.65 9.27 -1.16
CA ALA A 5 -8.61 9.42 -2.18
C ALA A 5 -7.26 9.61 -1.47
N VAL A 6 -6.40 8.60 -1.52
CA VAL A 6 -5.10 8.57 -0.86
C VAL A 6 -4.01 8.91 -1.87
N ASN A 7 -3.21 9.95 -1.57
CA ASN A 7 -2.12 10.44 -2.43
C ASN A 7 -2.57 10.79 -3.86
N TRP A 8 -3.86 11.01 -4.08
CA TRP A 8 -4.45 11.27 -5.38
C TRP A 8 -5.26 12.55 -5.31
N ASP A 9 -4.87 13.53 -6.12
CA ASP A 9 -5.60 14.78 -6.27
C ASP A 9 -6.91 14.57 -7.06
N LEU A 10 -7.94 14.08 -6.35
CA LEU A 10 -9.30 13.92 -6.84
C LEU A 10 -10.19 14.95 -6.13
N THR A 11 -10.49 16.04 -6.83
CA THR A 11 -11.37 17.10 -6.34
C THR A 11 -12.79 16.88 -6.88
N ALA A 12 -13.58 16.08 -6.17
CA ALA A 12 -14.99 15.88 -6.48
C ALA A 12 -15.83 15.75 -5.19
N GLN A 13 -17.12 16.08 -5.29
CA GLN A 13 -18.04 15.97 -4.16
C GLN A 13 -18.15 14.51 -3.69
N GLY A 14 -17.96 14.29 -2.39
CA GLY A 14 -18.04 12.96 -1.77
C GLY A 14 -16.70 12.23 -1.61
N PHE A 15 -15.61 12.82 -2.09
CA PHE A 15 -14.25 12.34 -1.84
C PHE A 15 -13.63 13.07 -0.64
N VAL A 16 -12.97 12.31 0.22
CA VAL A 16 -12.06 12.81 1.26
C VAL A 16 -10.65 12.57 0.73
N GLY A 17 -9.86 13.63 0.57
CA GLY A 17 -8.46 13.52 0.17
C GLY A 17 -7.55 13.45 1.40
N ASP A 18 -6.56 12.55 1.39
CA ASP A 18 -5.56 12.46 2.46
C ASP A 18 -4.27 11.78 1.97
N GLU A 19 -3.25 11.73 2.82
CA GLU A 19 -1.98 11.05 2.57
C GLU A 19 -1.96 9.65 3.20
N PHE A 20 -1.21 8.74 2.61
CA PHE A 20 -1.12 7.35 3.07
C PHE A 20 -0.70 7.20 4.54
N ALA A 21 0.17 8.08 5.03
CA ALA A 21 0.69 8.04 6.39
C ALA A 21 -0.30 8.62 7.41
N SER A 22 -1.02 9.70 7.06
CA SER A 22 -1.87 10.47 7.98
C SER A 22 -3.35 10.11 7.93
N ALA A 23 -3.82 9.44 6.88
CA ALA A 23 -5.22 9.16 6.67
C ALA A 23 -5.93 8.52 7.87
N GLU A 24 -7.22 8.85 8.03
CA GLU A 24 -8.13 8.03 8.84
C GLU A 24 -8.04 6.55 8.44
N SER A 25 -8.46 5.65 9.32
CA SER A 25 -8.47 4.20 9.04
C SER A 25 -9.20 3.92 7.73
N PHE A 26 -8.55 3.19 6.83
CA PHE A 26 -9.12 2.83 5.52
C PHE A 26 -10.42 2.02 5.66
N ALA A 27 -10.58 1.27 6.75
CA ALA A 27 -11.78 0.49 7.05
C ALA A 27 -13.02 1.33 7.41
N SER A 28 -12.85 2.65 7.65
CA SER A 28 -13.95 3.57 7.96
C SER A 28 -14.67 4.13 6.72
N PHE A 29 -14.24 3.71 5.52
CA PHE A 29 -14.74 4.19 4.23
C PHE A 29 -15.43 3.06 3.46
N ASP A 30 -16.29 3.44 2.51
CA ASP A 30 -16.94 2.48 1.61
C ASP A 30 -16.02 2.11 0.43
N ALA A 31 -15.15 3.05 0.04
CA ALA A 31 -14.14 2.83 -0.99
C ALA A 31 -12.86 3.63 -0.71
N VAL A 32 -11.72 3.06 -1.11
CA VAL A 32 -10.39 3.67 -1.05
C VAL A 32 -9.79 3.66 -2.44
N ILE A 33 -9.41 4.84 -2.93
CA ILE A 33 -8.69 5.03 -4.18
C ILE A 33 -7.30 5.52 -3.84
N LEU A 34 -6.25 4.82 -4.28
CA LEU A 34 -4.89 5.05 -3.82
C LEU A 34 -3.92 5.16 -5.01
N ASP A 35 -3.15 6.24 -5.04
CA ASP A 35 -1.99 6.38 -5.91
C ASP A 35 -0.70 6.01 -5.15
N PRO A 36 -0.05 4.89 -5.47
CA PRO A 36 1.14 4.45 -4.76
C PRO A 36 2.39 5.23 -5.20
N GLY A 37 2.28 6.09 -6.21
CA GLY A 37 3.39 6.85 -6.78
C GLY A 37 4.25 7.58 -5.75
N PRO A 38 3.65 8.33 -4.81
CA PRO A 38 4.41 9.06 -3.78
C PRO A 38 4.96 8.22 -2.63
N LEU A 39 4.60 6.93 -2.50
CA LEU A 39 5.02 6.14 -1.33
C LEU A 39 6.53 6.03 -1.14
N PRO A 40 7.36 5.91 -2.20
CA PRO A 40 8.81 5.92 -2.02
C PRO A 40 9.37 7.15 -1.33
N GLU A 41 8.68 8.29 -1.39
CA GLU A 41 9.09 9.52 -0.70
C GLU A 41 9.13 9.35 0.83
N LEU A 42 8.44 8.34 1.38
CA LEU A 42 8.48 7.99 2.80
C LEU A 42 9.85 7.45 3.25
N TRP A 43 10.67 6.91 2.34
CA TRP A 43 11.94 6.28 2.69
C TRP A 43 13.14 6.74 1.88
N LEU A 44 12.98 7.17 0.62
CA LEU A 44 14.10 7.57 -0.22
C LEU A 44 14.99 8.66 0.39
N PRO A 45 14.46 9.71 1.05
CA PRO A 45 15.30 10.72 1.70
C PRO A 45 16.20 10.18 2.83
N TRP A 46 15.88 8.98 3.34
CA TRP A 46 16.51 8.37 4.50
C TRP A 46 17.29 7.08 4.16
N ALA A 47 17.15 6.59 2.94
CA ALA A 47 17.77 5.36 2.48
C ALA A 47 19.17 5.63 1.90
N GLU A 48 20.10 4.73 2.17
CA GLU A 48 21.41 4.74 1.53
C GLU A 48 21.31 4.02 0.18
N LEU A 49 21.73 4.67 -0.90
CA LEU A 49 21.88 4.05 -2.21
C LEU A 49 23.20 3.27 -2.25
N THR A 50 23.12 1.94 -2.37
CA THR A 50 24.28 1.07 -2.49
C THR A 50 24.78 0.98 -3.94
N PRO A 51 26.05 0.57 -4.19
CA PRO A 51 26.64 0.55 -5.53
C PRO A 51 25.93 -0.36 -6.56
N ASP A 52 25.16 -1.34 -6.09
CA ASP A 52 24.28 -2.22 -6.87
C ASP A 52 22.94 -1.56 -7.25
N GLY A 53 22.70 -0.31 -6.84
CA GLY A 53 21.48 0.45 -7.16
C GLY A 53 20.33 0.20 -6.19
N THR A 54 20.56 -0.52 -5.09
CA THR A 54 19.52 -0.82 -4.08
C THR A 54 19.44 0.29 -3.04
N HIS A 55 18.22 0.72 -2.68
CA HIS A 55 18.03 1.59 -1.52
C HIS A 55 17.97 0.76 -0.24
N VAL A 56 18.78 1.12 0.75
CA VAL A 56 18.94 0.35 1.98
C VAL A 56 18.71 1.20 3.21
N VAL A 57 17.93 0.67 4.15
CA VAL A 57 17.84 1.20 5.51
C VAL A 57 18.38 0.15 6.49
N ARG A 58 19.28 0.57 7.38
CA ARG A 58 19.96 -0.30 8.35
C ARG A 58 19.45 -0.03 9.77
N PRO A 59 18.84 -1.02 10.45
CA PRO A 59 18.40 -0.88 11.83
C PRO A 59 19.54 -0.41 12.74
N GLY A 60 19.24 0.56 13.60
CA GLY A 60 20.22 1.13 14.54
C GLY A 60 21.01 2.31 13.97
N ARG A 61 20.92 2.56 12.66
CA ARG A 61 21.38 3.80 12.00
C ARG A 61 20.23 4.61 11.39
N ASP A 62 19.02 4.08 11.46
CA ASP A 62 17.82 4.57 10.81
C ASP A 62 16.86 5.30 11.75
N PHE A 63 17.27 5.53 13.00
CA PHE A 63 16.44 6.17 14.04
C PHE A 63 15.04 5.53 14.20
N GLY A 64 14.90 4.24 13.89
CA GLY A 64 13.63 3.52 13.99
C GLY A 64 12.74 3.57 12.73
N LEU A 65 13.21 4.16 11.63
CA LEU A 65 12.46 4.26 10.38
C LEU A 65 12.02 2.90 9.83
N ALA A 66 12.89 1.88 9.81
CA ALA A 66 12.53 0.56 9.30
C ALA A 66 11.32 -0.02 10.06
N ARG A 67 11.32 0.13 11.39
CA ARG A 67 10.21 -0.32 12.24
C ARG A 67 8.94 0.51 11.98
N ALA A 68 9.08 1.83 11.83
CA ALA A 68 7.96 2.71 11.55
C ALA A 68 7.28 2.37 10.21
N LEU A 69 8.06 2.19 9.15
CA LEU A 69 7.57 1.80 7.82
C LEU A 69 6.86 0.45 7.85
N LEU A 70 7.47 -0.57 8.46
CA LEU A 70 6.86 -1.89 8.57
C LEU A 70 5.53 -1.85 9.34
N ASN A 71 5.47 -1.08 10.43
CA ASN A 71 4.24 -0.93 11.21
C ASN A 71 3.17 -0.19 10.41
N LEU A 72 3.52 0.90 9.73
CA LEU A 72 2.60 1.67 8.89
C LEU A 72 2.01 0.80 7.78
N PHE A 73 2.87 0.13 7.01
CA PHE A 73 2.42 -0.70 5.88
C PHE A 73 1.58 -1.89 6.36
N HIS A 74 1.94 -2.52 7.48
CA HIS A 74 1.12 -3.59 8.07
C HIS A 74 -0.22 -3.06 8.58
N ALA A 75 -0.25 -1.89 9.23
CA ALA A 75 -1.51 -1.29 9.67
C ALA A 75 -2.43 -1.00 8.48
N ARG A 76 -1.92 -0.35 7.42
CA ARG A 76 -2.69 -0.09 6.20
C ARG A 76 -3.15 -1.37 5.51
N GLN A 77 -2.30 -2.38 5.44
CA GLN A 77 -2.68 -3.69 4.92
C GLN A 77 -3.85 -4.30 5.69
N LYS A 78 -3.80 -4.27 7.03
CA LYS A 78 -4.88 -4.78 7.88
C LYS A 78 -6.17 -3.98 7.71
N GLU A 79 -6.08 -2.66 7.62
CA GLU A 79 -7.26 -1.82 7.38
C GLU A 79 -7.90 -2.13 6.01
N LEU A 80 -7.09 -2.42 4.98
CA LEU A 80 -7.59 -2.84 3.67
C LEU A 80 -8.17 -4.26 3.71
N GLU A 81 -7.62 -5.17 4.50
CA GLU A 81 -8.22 -6.48 4.75
C GLU A 81 -9.59 -6.34 5.43
N ASP A 82 -9.70 -5.48 6.44
CA ASP A 82 -10.97 -5.19 7.11
C ASP A 82 -11.97 -4.52 6.14
N LEU A 83 -11.54 -3.54 5.33
CA LEU A 83 -12.35 -2.92 4.26
C LEU A 83 -12.91 -3.99 3.31
N LEU A 84 -12.05 -4.83 2.74
CA LEU A 84 -12.42 -5.76 1.66
C LEU A 84 -13.18 -6.98 2.16
N PHE A 85 -12.70 -7.62 3.23
CA PHE A 85 -13.20 -8.93 3.65
C PHE A 85 -14.28 -8.86 4.74
N ARG A 86 -14.33 -7.76 5.51
CA ARG A 86 -15.34 -7.58 6.57
C ARG A 86 -16.36 -6.50 6.22
N GLY A 87 -15.91 -5.41 5.60
CA GLY A 87 -16.76 -4.30 5.20
C GLY A 87 -17.43 -4.46 3.83
N GLY A 88 -16.89 -5.30 2.95
CA GLY A 88 -17.35 -5.42 1.56
C GLY A 88 -17.08 -4.17 0.71
N GLY A 89 -16.13 -3.34 1.12
CA GLY A 89 -15.74 -2.12 0.44
C GLY A 89 -14.90 -2.36 -0.81
N ILE A 90 -14.50 -1.26 -1.46
CA ILE A 90 -13.77 -1.30 -2.74
C ILE A 90 -12.40 -0.67 -2.57
N LEU A 91 -11.35 -1.37 -3.03
CA LEU A 91 -10.00 -0.81 -3.19
C LEU A 91 -9.70 -0.60 -4.68
N VAL A 92 -9.40 0.64 -5.07
CA VAL A 92 -8.89 1.00 -6.40
C VAL A 92 -7.46 1.48 -6.25
N VAL A 93 -6.52 0.84 -6.95
CA VAL A 93 -5.11 1.24 -6.92
C VAL A 93 -4.66 1.67 -8.30
N ARG A 94 -4.03 2.83 -8.38
CA ARG A 94 -3.42 3.28 -9.64
C ARG A 94 -2.21 2.40 -9.97
N VAL A 95 -2.23 1.79 -11.14
CA VAL A 95 -1.06 1.05 -11.63
C VAL A 95 0.04 2.04 -11.99
N ARG A 96 1.20 1.85 -11.37
CA ARG A 96 2.46 2.55 -11.63
C ARG A 96 3.52 1.52 -12.04
N PRO A 97 4.53 1.91 -12.85
CA PRO A 97 5.67 1.05 -13.13
C PRO A 97 6.31 0.53 -11.85
N ALA A 98 7.06 -0.58 -11.97
CA ALA A 98 7.93 -1.04 -10.89
C ALA A 98 8.76 0.14 -10.37
N GLY A 99 8.68 0.37 -9.07
CA GLY A 99 9.31 1.50 -8.41
C GLY A 99 10.62 1.11 -7.76
N GLU A 100 11.23 2.10 -7.12
CA GLU A 100 12.37 1.88 -6.25
C GLU A 100 11.95 1.04 -5.03
N GLU A 101 12.60 -0.11 -4.88
CA GLU A 101 12.42 -0.99 -3.72
C GLU A 101 13.35 -0.53 -2.60
N LEU A 102 12.87 -0.67 -1.37
CA LEU A 102 13.64 -0.49 -0.17
C LEU A 102 14.00 -1.85 0.42
N LEU A 103 15.29 -2.09 0.61
CA LEU A 103 15.80 -3.19 1.41
C LEU A 103 15.97 -2.73 2.87
N LEU A 104 15.13 -3.29 3.73
CA LEU A 104 15.30 -3.19 5.18
C LEU A 104 16.29 -4.28 5.60
N GLN A 105 17.52 -3.88 5.91
CA GLN A 105 18.51 -4.80 6.47
C GLN A 105 18.03 -5.28 7.85
N GLY A 106 18.42 -6.49 8.24
CA GLY A 106 17.95 -7.17 9.44
C GLY A 106 18.05 -8.67 9.27
N ASP A 107 17.57 -9.42 10.27
CA ASP A 107 17.54 -10.89 10.23
C ASP A 107 16.11 -11.40 10.50
N PRO A 108 15.37 -11.86 9.46
CA PRO A 108 15.73 -11.85 8.04
C PRO A 108 15.58 -10.45 7.40
N PRO A 109 16.30 -10.16 6.30
CA PRO A 109 16.11 -8.93 5.55
C PRO A 109 14.72 -8.90 4.90
N ARG A 110 14.13 -7.71 4.79
CA ARG A 110 12.79 -7.51 4.21
C ARG A 110 12.85 -6.51 3.07
N ARG A 111 12.02 -6.74 2.05
CA ARG A 111 11.81 -5.78 0.96
C ARG A 111 10.49 -5.05 1.17
N LEU A 112 10.51 -3.76 0.93
CA LEU A 112 9.35 -2.90 0.91
C LEU A 112 9.29 -2.22 -0.46
N ASP A 113 8.14 -2.31 -1.11
CA ASP A 113 7.87 -1.62 -2.36
C ASP A 113 6.59 -0.78 -2.21
N ARG A 114 6.26 -0.01 -3.25
CA ARG A 114 5.06 0.84 -3.28
C ARG A 114 3.74 0.07 -3.25
N TYR A 115 3.74 -1.25 -3.31
CA TYR A 115 2.56 -2.11 -3.26
C TYR A 115 2.54 -3.02 -2.02
N ALA A 116 3.52 -2.91 -1.11
CA ALA A 116 3.64 -3.76 0.06
C ALA A 116 2.45 -3.66 1.04
N PHE A 117 1.60 -2.64 0.89
CA PHE A 117 0.37 -2.47 1.67
C PHE A 117 -0.79 -3.32 1.15
N LEU A 118 -0.69 -3.90 -0.05
CA LEU A 118 -1.78 -4.68 -0.63
C LEU A 118 -2.07 -5.91 0.25
N PRO A 119 -3.35 -6.20 0.55
CA PRO A 119 -3.76 -7.40 1.26
C PRO A 119 -3.17 -8.68 0.65
N ARG A 120 -2.71 -9.60 1.51
CA ARG A 120 -2.22 -10.91 1.06
C ARG A 120 -3.41 -11.83 0.78
N ALA A 121 -4.15 -11.55 -0.29
CA ALA A 121 -5.22 -12.42 -0.73
C ALA A 121 -4.62 -13.65 -1.47
N SER A 122 -4.86 -14.85 -0.94
CA SER A 122 -4.58 -16.07 -1.68
C SER A 122 -5.77 -16.39 -2.59
N LEU A 123 -5.55 -16.44 -3.91
CA LEU A 123 -6.54 -16.92 -4.88
C LEU A 123 -6.61 -18.46 -4.84
N VAL A 124 -7.02 -19.05 -3.71
CA VAL A 124 -7.34 -20.48 -3.68
C VAL A 124 -8.77 -20.64 -4.21
N ARG A 125 -8.87 -21.05 -5.49
CA ARG A 125 -10.11 -21.50 -6.13
C ARG A 125 -10.68 -22.73 -5.39
N GLY A 126 -11.70 -22.53 -4.55
CA GLY A 126 -12.70 -23.57 -4.27
C GLY A 126 -13.75 -23.59 -5.40
N PRO A 127 -14.51 -24.69 -5.61
CA PRO A 127 -15.26 -24.96 -6.85
C PRO A 127 -16.54 -24.12 -7.03
N TYR A 128 -16.72 -23.03 -6.29
CA TYR A 128 -17.88 -22.16 -6.42
C TYR A 128 -17.49 -20.92 -7.20
N HIS A 129 -18.10 -20.81 -8.39
CA HIS A 129 -17.98 -19.71 -9.33
C HIS A 129 -18.11 -18.35 -8.64
N LEU A 130 -16.99 -17.61 -8.53
CA LEU A 130 -17.06 -16.16 -8.38
C LEU A 130 -17.45 -15.59 -9.74
N SER A 131 -18.70 -15.13 -9.85
CA SER A 131 -19.10 -14.16 -10.85
C SER A 131 -18.24 -12.93 -10.62
N LEU A 132 -17.16 -12.79 -11.41
CA LEU A 132 -16.33 -11.59 -11.39
C LEU A 132 -17.23 -10.37 -11.65
N PRO A 133 -17.21 -9.32 -10.80
CA PRO A 133 -17.76 -8.03 -11.19
C PRO A 133 -17.07 -7.62 -12.50
N GLN A 134 -17.85 -7.30 -13.52
CA GLN A 134 -17.33 -6.85 -14.81
C GLN A 134 -16.45 -5.62 -14.59
N GLY A 135 -15.12 -5.77 -14.73
CA GLY A 135 -14.20 -4.62 -14.58
C GLY A 135 -12.76 -4.95 -14.19
N LEU A 136 -12.49 -6.11 -13.59
CA LEU A 136 -11.10 -6.53 -13.30
C LEU A 136 -10.40 -7.00 -14.58
N ARG A 137 -9.51 -6.17 -15.14
CA ARG A 137 -8.53 -6.59 -16.14
C ARG A 137 -7.13 -6.46 -15.57
N PHE A 138 -6.39 -7.56 -15.56
CA PHE A 138 -4.93 -7.55 -15.42
C PHE A 138 -4.34 -7.43 -16.82
N LEU A 139 -3.55 -6.40 -17.09
CA LEU A 139 -2.73 -6.33 -18.29
C LEU A 139 -1.33 -6.89 -17.97
N PRO A 140 -0.74 -7.68 -18.89
CA PRO A 140 0.55 -8.36 -18.69
C PRO A 140 1.73 -7.39 -18.55
#